data_AF-A0A1L3MTQ3-F1
#
_entry.id   AF-A0A1L3MTQ3-F1
#
_cell.length_a   1.000
_cell.length_b   1.000
_cell.length_c   1.000
_cell.angle_alpha   90.00
_cell.angle_beta   90.00
_cell.angle_gamma   90.00
#
_symmetry.space_group_name_H-M   'P 1'
#
loop_
_entity.id
_entity.type
_entity.pdbx_description
1 polymer ?
#
loop_
_entity_poly.entity_id
_entity_poly.type
_entity_poly.pdbx_seq_one_letter_code
_entity_poly.pdbx_strand_id
1 'polypeptide(L)'
;MKKSFLIFFLLVLIVTSILPPPVVEALASEPTIQVKLKNYIGNRTQLTVTVQGDFQIESNQVKLTNGKTYIIKVESGQLHLYEGANKLLITNRLHLIPMTYTSYLTINNRPYLGAFHFEVENSLYIRPTNTVYLEDYLKGVVPFEMMASWPIEALKAQAIAARTYAASYLNKNIDDTISYQVYGGYDWHPNSSKAVNETYGEVLKKNNYLISTVFSASNGGKTESNANAWGSIALSYLPIKEDPYDARTNWNFTLHKKQIQLEGLDLINSSLWWNTTKEKDEQLATSIKLWLQQNGHQGKDLKIMSIPKLSLHSPTSGGRVSKGDITIEYFIKDHVDSSGKLVLQKLELQNSSAAKLRAMIGNRVMLSYYVTNVGETTDTHSVFGLGDGHGVGLSQWGAKNRADAGHTYKEILGFYYEGATLHIDYKERVNHVPSVENTTVHKPAPVAISPKPQTSEPKKIVDKTPPIISQVKTTVDQKKKNLTLSFKLNEASKVTLYLKDSKGNILHYVMKGNPVHAGTVVKAYDITKLANGTYKAGIISVDPNGNQASTATSFVVKHSPTTLTKAKTGKVTASKLHVRSSGSTKAIVIGSLKKNQTVTILSTSGSWHKIKYGKSYGYVAKIYVK
;
A
#
# COMPACT_ATOMS: atom_id res chain seq x y z
N MET A 1 -38.09 7.99 3.50
CA MET A 1 -36.87 7.64 2.73
C MET A 1 -35.74 7.33 3.71
N LYS A 2 -35.53 6.05 4.04
CA LYS A 2 -34.46 5.59 4.94
C LYS A 2 -33.14 5.57 4.16
N LYS A 3 -32.21 6.47 4.48
CA LYS A 3 -30.84 6.41 3.96
C LYS A 3 -30.08 5.35 4.74
N SER A 4 -29.80 4.21 4.10
CA SER A 4 -28.88 3.19 4.63
C SER A 4 -27.47 3.77 4.68
N PHE A 5 -26.96 4.01 5.89
CA PHE A 5 -25.56 4.31 6.13
C PHE A 5 -24.76 3.01 6.01
N LEU A 6 -24.03 2.85 4.90
CA LEU A 6 -23.13 1.71 4.70
C LEU A 6 -21.84 2.02 5.48
N ILE A 7 -21.75 1.52 6.72
CA ILE A 7 -20.55 1.66 7.56
C ILE A 7 -19.48 0.72 6.99
N PHE A 8 -18.45 1.30 6.37
CA PHE A 8 -17.27 0.58 5.91
C PHE A 8 -16.35 0.28 7.11
N PHE A 9 -16.44 -0.91 7.68
CA PHE A 9 -15.30 -1.46 8.43
C PHE A 9 -14.30 -1.99 7.40
N LEU A 10 -13.08 -1.44 7.34
CA LEU A 10 -12.06 -1.85 6.38
C LEU A 10 -10.75 -2.21 7.08
N LEU A 11 -10.52 -3.52 7.20
CA LEU A 11 -9.26 -4.21 7.54
C LEU A 11 -7.97 -3.37 7.38
N VAL A 12 -7.41 -2.99 8.52
CA VAL A 12 -6.08 -2.38 8.69
C VAL A 12 -5.01 -3.45 8.37
N LEU A 13 -4.13 -3.17 7.41
CA LEU A 13 -2.99 -4.02 7.08
C LEU A 13 -1.72 -3.19 7.29
N ILE A 14 -1.34 -3.04 8.56
CA ILE A 14 -0.11 -2.35 8.96
C ILE A 14 1.06 -3.32 8.75
N VAL A 15 1.87 -3.08 7.72
CA VAL A 15 3.23 -3.62 7.64
C VAL A 15 4.16 -2.50 8.08
N THR A 16 4.49 -2.45 9.37
CA THR A 16 5.53 -1.57 9.90
C THR A 16 6.67 -2.38 10.46
N SER A 17 7.88 -2.07 9.99
CA SER A 17 9.13 -2.49 10.59
C SER A 17 9.16 -2.12 12.08
N ILE A 18 9.21 -3.12 12.96
CA ILE A 18 9.35 -2.94 14.40
C ILE A 18 10.85 -2.77 14.68
N LEU A 19 11.31 -1.52 14.77
CA LEU A 19 12.44 -1.19 15.63
C LEU A 19 11.86 -0.88 17.02
N PRO A 20 12.55 -1.25 18.11
CA PRO A 20 12.15 -0.79 19.43
C PRO A 20 12.13 0.74 19.42
N PRO A 21 11.05 1.39 19.92
CA PRO A 21 11.03 2.84 19.99
C PRO A 21 12.13 3.33 20.95
N PRO A 22 12.61 4.57 20.79
CA PRO A 22 13.52 5.18 21.75
C PRO A 22 12.92 5.14 23.16
N VAL A 23 13.77 5.21 24.19
CA VAL A 23 13.31 5.51 25.56
C VAL A 23 12.64 6.88 25.50
N VAL A 24 11.31 6.91 25.59
CA VAL A 24 10.54 8.16 25.61
C VAL A 24 10.33 8.53 27.06
N GLU A 25 11.10 9.50 27.53
CA GLU A 25 10.77 10.27 28.73
C GLU A 25 9.45 11.00 28.51
N ALA A 26 8.66 11.16 29.57
CA ALA A 26 7.37 11.86 29.47
C ALA A 26 7.58 13.28 28.90
N LEU A 27 6.80 13.66 27.90
CA LEU A 27 6.86 14.98 27.29
C LEU A 27 6.28 16.02 28.27
N ALA A 28 6.90 17.21 28.30
CA ALA A 28 6.47 18.29 29.17
C ALA A 28 5.09 18.88 28.80
N SER A 29 4.62 18.68 27.56
CA SER A 29 3.35 19.21 27.05
C SER A 29 2.78 18.33 25.93
N GLU A 30 1.50 18.53 25.59
CA GLU A 30 0.84 17.83 24.48
C GLU A 30 1.61 17.97 23.15
N PRO A 31 1.99 16.87 22.50
CA PRO A 31 2.66 16.92 21.21
C PRO A 31 1.67 17.21 20.07
N THR A 32 2.22 17.60 18.92
CA THR A 32 1.50 17.65 17.65
C THR A 32 1.86 16.47 16.76
N ILE A 33 0.96 16.10 15.85
CA ILE A 33 1.16 15.05 14.85
C ILE A 33 0.95 15.62 13.44
N GLN A 34 1.72 15.11 12.48
CA GLN A 34 1.67 15.51 11.07
C GLN A 34 1.05 14.42 10.21
N VAL A 35 -0.07 14.73 9.56
CA VAL A 35 -0.88 13.75 8.80
C VAL A 35 -1.04 14.21 7.36
N LYS A 36 -0.48 13.45 6.42
CA LYS A 36 -0.70 13.63 4.98
C LYS A 36 -2.13 13.23 4.61
N LEU A 37 -2.88 14.16 4.03
CA LEU A 37 -4.28 13.96 3.68
C LEU A 37 -4.40 13.34 2.29
N LYS A 38 -4.67 12.03 2.22
CA LYS A 38 -4.82 11.19 1.02
C LYS A 38 -6.21 10.59 0.89
N ASN A 39 -6.76 10.07 1.98
CA ASN A 39 -7.96 9.24 1.99
C ASN A 39 -9.18 9.97 1.41
N TYR A 40 -9.46 11.18 1.88
CA TYR A 40 -10.62 11.97 1.45
C TYR A 40 -10.32 12.96 0.31
N ILE A 41 -9.05 13.18 0.01
CA ILE A 41 -8.62 14.16 -1.01
C ILE A 41 -8.31 13.48 -2.34
N GLY A 42 -7.61 12.34 -2.29
CA GLY A 42 -7.08 11.66 -3.46
C GLY A 42 -5.97 12.46 -4.17
N ASN A 43 -5.82 12.22 -5.47
CA ASN A 43 -4.90 12.95 -6.33
C ASN A 43 -5.64 14.12 -6.99
N ARG A 44 -5.22 15.35 -6.71
CA ARG A 44 -5.88 16.57 -7.20
C ARG A 44 -4.84 17.56 -7.69
N THR A 45 -5.04 18.16 -8.87
CA THR A 45 -4.23 19.26 -9.39
C THR A 45 -4.72 20.63 -8.91
N GLN A 46 -5.93 20.67 -8.35
CA GLN A 46 -6.57 21.86 -7.78
C GLN A 46 -7.36 21.48 -6.52
N LEU A 47 -7.25 22.30 -5.47
CA LEU A 47 -8.03 22.20 -4.24
C LEU A 47 -8.75 23.51 -3.95
N THR A 48 -9.98 23.40 -3.48
CA THR A 48 -10.75 24.52 -2.94
C THR A 48 -10.69 24.44 -1.43
N VAL A 49 -10.27 25.52 -0.78
CA VAL A 49 -10.19 25.62 0.68
C VAL A 49 -11.05 26.77 1.17
N THR A 50 -11.84 26.54 2.22
CA THR A 50 -12.60 27.61 2.89
C THR A 50 -12.09 27.75 4.31
N VAL A 51 -11.81 28.98 4.74
CA VAL A 51 -11.31 29.22 6.10
C VAL A 51 -12.43 29.71 7.00
N GLN A 52 -12.46 29.19 8.22
CA GLN A 52 -13.32 29.64 9.31
C GLN A 52 -12.39 30.11 10.42
N GLY A 53 -12.45 31.40 10.73
CA GLY A 53 -11.36 32.13 11.37
C GLY A 53 -10.23 32.51 10.39
N ASP A 54 -9.29 33.30 10.87
CA ASP A 54 -8.18 33.80 10.06
C ASP A 54 -6.99 32.84 10.07
N PHE A 55 -6.27 32.80 8.95
CA PHE A 55 -4.99 32.10 8.79
C PHE A 55 -3.94 33.06 8.22
N GLN A 56 -2.70 32.94 8.70
CA GLN A 56 -1.55 33.61 8.12
C GLN A 56 -0.73 32.63 7.27
N ILE A 57 -0.14 33.15 6.20
CA ILE A 57 0.87 32.41 5.43
C ILE A 57 2.23 32.66 6.09
N GLU A 58 2.96 31.60 6.44
CA GLU A 58 4.28 31.71 7.08
C GLU A 58 5.24 32.58 6.25
N SER A 59 5.95 33.50 6.92
CA SER A 59 6.89 34.44 6.29
C SER A 59 6.30 35.35 5.21
N ASN A 60 4.99 35.63 5.25
CA ASN A 60 4.30 36.49 4.30
C ASN A 60 3.26 37.39 5.00
N GLN A 61 2.98 38.57 4.43
CA GLN A 61 1.94 39.48 4.95
C GLN A 61 0.52 39.10 4.50
N VAL A 62 0.38 38.19 3.52
CA VAL A 62 -0.93 37.73 3.03
C VAL A 62 -1.64 36.90 4.11
N LYS A 63 -2.90 37.27 4.39
CA LYS A 63 -3.80 36.57 5.32
C LYS A 63 -4.99 35.98 4.56
N LEU A 64 -5.38 34.77 4.94
CA LEU A 64 -6.64 34.18 4.54
C LEU A 64 -7.66 34.54 5.60
N THR A 65 -8.64 35.36 5.20
CA THR A 65 -9.65 35.95 6.09
C THR A 65 -10.89 35.07 6.22
N ASN A 66 -11.47 35.10 7.43
CA ASN A 66 -12.64 34.33 7.82
C ASN A 66 -13.79 34.34 6.79
N GLY A 67 -14.39 33.19 6.56
CA GLY A 67 -15.56 33.01 5.70
C GLY A 67 -15.26 33.00 4.20
N LYS A 68 -14.01 33.24 3.80
CA LYS A 68 -13.61 33.27 2.39
C LYS A 68 -13.15 31.91 1.87
N THR A 69 -13.29 31.75 0.56
CA THR A 69 -12.85 30.57 -0.19
C THR A 69 -11.65 30.93 -1.07
N TYR A 70 -10.66 30.06 -1.07
CA TYR A 70 -9.44 30.17 -1.86
C TYR A 70 -9.24 28.92 -2.70
N ILE A 71 -8.54 29.07 -3.82
CA ILE A 71 -8.19 27.97 -4.72
C ILE A 71 -6.68 27.81 -4.75
N ILE A 72 -6.20 26.60 -4.48
CA ILE A 72 -4.80 26.21 -4.62
C ILE A 72 -4.68 25.36 -5.89
N LYS A 73 -3.78 25.70 -6.82
CA LYS A 73 -3.55 24.97 -8.07
C LYS A 73 -2.08 24.60 -8.24
N VAL A 74 -1.82 23.50 -8.93
CA VAL A 74 -0.50 23.22 -9.51
C VAL A 74 -0.44 23.80 -10.91
N GLU A 75 0.39 24.81 -11.11
CA GLU A 75 0.64 25.44 -12.40
C GLU A 75 2.16 25.47 -12.62
N SER A 76 2.63 24.95 -13.76
CA SER A 76 4.07 24.85 -14.06
C SER A 76 4.91 24.19 -12.96
N GLY A 77 4.33 23.24 -12.21
CA GLY A 77 4.99 22.53 -11.11
C GLY A 77 5.09 23.29 -9.79
N GLN A 78 4.45 24.46 -9.67
CA GLN A 78 4.40 25.27 -8.44
C GLN A 78 2.97 25.43 -7.92
N LEU A 79 2.83 25.76 -6.63
CA LEU A 79 1.54 26.06 -6.02
C LEU A 79 1.18 27.51 -6.26
N HIS A 80 -0.01 27.73 -6.81
CA HIS A 80 -0.59 29.04 -7.03
C HIS A 80 -1.84 29.18 -6.16
N LEU A 81 -1.89 30.22 -5.32
CA LEU A 81 -3.02 30.53 -4.45
C LEU A 81 -3.85 31.66 -5.06
N TYR A 82 -5.18 31.47 -5.11
CA TYR A 82 -6.13 32.43 -5.67
C TYR A 82 -7.26 32.76 -4.69
N GLU A 83 -7.75 33.99 -4.74
CA GLU A 83 -9.03 34.44 -4.20
C GLU A 83 -9.88 34.94 -5.38
N GLY A 84 -10.94 34.20 -5.73
CA GLY A 84 -11.66 34.43 -6.99
C GLY A 84 -10.73 34.32 -8.20
N ALA A 85 -10.69 35.35 -9.04
CA ALA A 85 -9.77 35.43 -10.18
C ALA A 85 -8.38 36.00 -9.82
N ASN A 86 -8.22 36.55 -8.62
CA ASN A 86 -7.00 37.23 -8.21
C ASN A 86 -5.98 36.23 -7.67
N LYS A 87 -4.81 36.17 -8.30
CA LYS A 87 -3.68 35.36 -7.83
C LYS A 87 -2.98 36.09 -6.68
N LEU A 88 -2.96 35.48 -5.50
CA LEU A 88 -2.37 36.04 -4.30
C LEU A 88 -0.89 35.68 -4.14
N LEU A 89 -0.51 34.44 -4.50
CA LEU A 89 0.83 33.92 -4.24
C LEU A 89 1.22 32.82 -5.24
N ILE A 90 2.50 32.76 -5.59
CA ILE A 90 3.16 31.62 -6.23
C ILE A 90 4.24 31.13 -5.29
N THR A 91 4.26 29.83 -4.99
CA THR A 91 5.24 29.24 -4.08
C THR A 91 5.47 27.77 -4.37
N ASN A 92 6.60 27.21 -3.96
CA ASN A 92 6.83 25.76 -3.98
C ASN A 92 6.15 25.06 -2.80
N ARG A 93 5.91 25.80 -1.71
CA ARG A 93 5.36 25.31 -0.44
C ARG A 93 4.46 26.37 0.16
N LEU A 94 3.24 26.00 0.53
CA LEU A 94 2.30 26.90 1.18
C LEU A 94 2.09 26.41 2.62
N HIS A 95 2.46 27.24 3.58
CA HIS A 95 2.29 26.97 5.01
C HIS A 95 1.22 27.91 5.57
N LEU A 96 0.10 27.34 6.03
CA LEU A 96 -1.00 28.07 6.62
C LEU A 96 -1.02 27.83 8.13
N ILE A 97 -0.94 28.91 8.91
CA ILE A 97 -0.97 28.87 10.36
C ILE A 97 -2.26 29.55 10.83
N PRO A 98 -3.10 28.89 11.63
CA PRO A 98 -4.32 29.52 12.13
C PRO A 98 -3.98 30.65 13.11
N MET A 99 -4.68 31.79 13.03
CA MET A 99 -4.46 32.92 13.96
C MET A 99 -5.00 32.63 15.36
N THR A 100 -6.00 31.76 15.47
CA THR A 100 -6.58 31.31 16.73
C THR A 100 -6.70 29.80 16.72
N TYR A 101 -6.64 29.16 17.89
CA TYR A 101 -6.81 27.71 18.00
C TYR A 101 -8.13 27.20 17.40
N THR A 102 -9.20 28.00 17.50
CA THR A 102 -10.53 27.64 16.96
C THR A 102 -10.66 27.82 15.45
N SER A 103 -9.68 28.45 14.79
CA SER A 103 -9.70 28.59 13.33
C SER A 103 -9.51 27.21 12.68
N TYR A 104 -10.34 26.88 11.70
CA TYR A 104 -10.24 25.64 10.95
C TYR A 104 -10.37 25.87 9.44
N LEU A 105 -9.79 24.95 8.69
CA LEU A 105 -9.80 24.97 7.24
C LEU A 105 -10.64 23.81 6.72
N THR A 106 -11.51 24.09 5.76
CA THR A 106 -12.35 23.08 5.11
C THR A 106 -11.78 22.72 3.74
N ILE A 107 -11.47 21.44 3.52
CA ILE A 107 -11.04 20.89 2.21
C ILE A 107 -12.07 19.85 1.78
N ASN A 108 -12.64 19.97 0.58
CA ASN A 108 -13.71 19.08 0.08
C ASN A 108 -14.86 18.91 1.10
N ASN A 109 -15.31 20.01 1.70
CA ASN A 109 -16.35 20.05 2.73
C ASN A 109 -16.03 19.31 4.04
N ARG A 110 -14.78 18.87 4.25
CA ARG A 110 -14.33 18.30 5.52
C ARG A 110 -13.51 19.35 6.30
N PRO A 111 -13.91 19.70 7.53
CA PRO A 111 -13.19 20.65 8.35
C PRO A 111 -11.96 20.01 9.00
N TYR A 112 -10.91 20.80 9.22
CA TYR A 112 -9.66 20.37 9.85
C TYR A 112 -9.10 21.52 10.69
N LEU A 113 -8.79 21.24 11.96
CA LEU A 113 -8.11 22.17 12.87
C LEU A 113 -6.60 22.17 12.63
N GLY A 114 -5.91 23.17 13.20
CA GLY A 114 -4.45 23.24 13.20
C GLY A 114 -3.85 23.85 11.95
N ALA A 115 -2.55 23.65 11.78
CA ALA A 115 -1.78 24.21 10.67
C ALA A 115 -1.77 23.27 9.47
N PHE A 116 -1.46 23.82 8.30
CA PHE A 116 -1.37 23.06 7.05
C PHE A 116 -0.09 23.37 6.31
N HIS A 117 0.52 22.32 5.78
CA HIS A 117 1.55 22.40 4.77
C HIS A 117 1.04 21.82 3.46
N PHE A 118 1.12 22.57 2.36
CA PHE A 118 0.80 22.09 1.03
C PHE A 118 2.08 21.98 0.20
N GLU A 119 2.25 20.85 -0.47
CA GLU A 119 3.35 20.56 -1.39
C GLU A 119 2.85 19.97 -2.71
N VAL A 120 3.68 20.07 -3.76
CA VAL A 120 3.46 19.37 -5.03
C VAL A 120 4.04 17.95 -4.93
N GLU A 121 3.16 16.95 -4.91
CA GLU A 121 3.49 15.54 -4.92
C GLU A 121 3.50 14.99 -6.35
N ASN A 122 4.52 14.18 -6.68
CA ASN A 122 4.71 13.59 -8.01
C ASN A 122 4.71 14.61 -9.17
N SER A 123 5.15 15.85 -8.91
CA SER A 123 5.20 16.98 -9.85
C SER A 123 3.85 17.41 -10.44
N LEU A 124 2.73 16.89 -9.91
CA LEU A 124 1.41 17.09 -10.50
C LEU A 124 0.30 17.34 -9.48
N TYR A 125 0.34 16.67 -8.33
CA TYR A 125 -0.78 16.68 -7.38
C TYR A 125 -0.47 17.54 -6.17
N ILE A 126 -1.50 18.17 -5.59
CA ILE A 126 -1.41 18.89 -4.33
C ILE A 126 -1.59 17.88 -3.21
N ARG A 127 -0.64 17.83 -2.27
CA ARG A 127 -0.74 17.04 -1.04
C ARG A 127 -0.74 17.95 0.19
N PRO A 128 -1.89 18.12 0.85
CA PRO A 128 -1.95 18.76 2.16
C PRO A 128 -1.40 17.82 3.24
N THR A 129 -0.65 18.38 4.18
CA THR A 129 -0.23 17.76 5.44
C THR A 129 -0.79 18.61 6.56
N ASN A 130 -1.63 18.02 7.42
CA ASN A 130 -2.25 18.69 8.56
C ASN A 130 -1.39 18.46 9.81
N THR A 131 -0.99 19.55 10.47
CA THR A 131 -0.32 19.53 11.77
C THR A 131 -1.32 19.93 12.84
N VAL A 132 -1.62 19.01 13.75
CA VAL A 132 -2.68 19.17 14.76
C VAL A 132 -2.23 18.59 16.09
N TYR A 133 -2.79 19.11 17.19
CA TYR A 133 -2.58 18.55 18.53
C TYR A 133 -3.04 17.09 18.62
N LEU A 134 -2.29 16.25 19.33
CA LEU A 134 -2.52 14.81 19.34
C LEU A 134 -3.92 14.43 19.85
N GLU A 135 -4.44 15.10 20.88
CA GLU A 135 -5.77 14.82 21.43
C GLU A 135 -6.88 15.24 20.46
N ASP A 136 -6.66 16.30 19.70
CA ASP A 136 -7.60 16.77 18.67
C ASP A 136 -7.61 15.86 17.44
N TYR A 137 -6.44 15.34 17.07
CA TYR A 137 -6.32 14.26 16.10
C TYR A 137 -7.11 13.03 16.55
N LEU A 138 -6.96 12.61 17.81
CA LEU A 138 -7.66 11.43 18.35
C LEU A 138 -9.18 11.60 18.35
N LYS A 139 -9.70 12.80 18.62
CA LYS A 139 -11.14 13.09 18.48
C LYS A 139 -11.65 12.93 17.05
N GLY A 140 -10.77 13.07 16.05
CA GLY A 140 -11.05 12.79 14.64
C GLY A 140 -10.74 11.34 14.20
N VAL A 141 -10.04 10.54 15.02
CA VAL A 141 -9.73 9.12 14.73
C VAL A 141 -10.72 8.18 15.40
N VAL A 142 -10.93 8.33 16.71
CA VAL A 142 -11.76 7.39 17.50
C VAL A 142 -13.16 7.16 16.91
N PRO A 143 -13.94 8.18 16.47
CA PRO A 143 -15.27 7.93 15.90
C PRO A 143 -15.25 7.23 14.54
N PHE A 144 -14.11 7.20 13.84
CA PHE A 144 -13.93 6.52 12.56
C PHE A 144 -13.37 5.09 12.72
N GLU A 145 -12.78 4.78 13.88
CA GLU A 145 -12.35 3.43 14.23
C GLU A 145 -13.43 2.67 15.01
N MET A 146 -14.19 3.36 15.86
CA MET A 146 -15.22 2.78 16.72
C MET A 146 -16.48 3.65 16.70
N MET A 147 -17.66 3.04 16.69
CA MET A 147 -18.91 3.81 16.64
C MET A 147 -19.00 4.73 17.88
N ALA A 148 -19.15 6.03 17.67
CA ALA A 148 -19.10 7.02 18.75
C ALA A 148 -20.21 6.85 19.82
N SER A 149 -21.28 6.10 19.52
CA SER A 149 -22.37 5.79 20.45
C SER A 149 -22.10 4.58 21.34
N TRP A 150 -20.96 3.90 21.19
CA TRP A 150 -20.61 2.75 22.02
C TRP A 150 -20.30 3.14 23.48
N PRO A 151 -20.32 2.18 24.42
CA PRO A 151 -20.05 2.42 25.83
C PRO A 151 -18.73 3.17 26.04
N ILE A 152 -18.75 4.11 26.99
CA ILE A 152 -17.63 5.01 27.23
C ILE A 152 -16.32 4.26 27.54
N GLU A 153 -16.38 3.14 28.27
CA GLU A 153 -15.21 2.35 28.64
C GLU A 153 -14.54 1.67 27.41
N ALA A 154 -15.33 1.27 26.42
CA ALA A 154 -14.79 0.77 25.14
C ALA A 154 -14.14 1.90 24.33
N LEU A 155 -14.76 3.08 24.30
CA LEU A 155 -14.21 4.26 23.64
C LEU A 155 -12.91 4.75 24.31
N LYS A 156 -12.81 4.67 25.64
CA LYS A 156 -11.58 4.97 26.40
C LYS A 156 -10.46 4.01 26.04
N ALA A 157 -10.76 2.70 25.99
CA ALA A 157 -9.79 1.70 25.56
C ALA A 157 -9.30 1.98 24.13
N GLN A 158 -10.21 2.30 23.20
CA GLN A 158 -9.87 2.67 21.83
C GLN A 158 -9.04 3.98 21.77
N ALA A 159 -9.38 4.98 22.57
CA ALA A 159 -8.64 6.26 22.63
C ALA A 159 -7.18 6.03 23.07
N ILE A 160 -6.96 5.26 24.13
CA ILE A 160 -5.61 4.93 24.62
C ILE A 160 -4.84 4.08 23.60
N ALA A 161 -5.47 3.08 22.98
CA ALA A 161 -4.86 2.27 21.94
C ALA A 161 -4.47 3.14 20.73
N ALA A 162 -5.35 4.05 20.30
CA ALA A 162 -5.09 4.97 19.21
C ALA A 162 -4.00 6.00 19.55
N ARG A 163 -3.98 6.52 20.78
CA ARG A 163 -2.97 7.45 21.29
C ARG A 163 -1.59 6.82 21.34
N THR A 164 -1.50 5.61 21.91
CA THR A 164 -0.24 4.85 22.01
C THR A 164 0.33 4.58 20.62
N TYR A 165 -0.53 4.22 19.65
CA TYR A 165 -0.13 4.04 18.27
C TYR A 165 0.42 5.35 17.68
N ALA A 166 -0.37 6.42 17.71
CA ALA A 166 -0.01 7.73 17.15
C ALA A 166 1.26 8.32 17.79
N ALA A 167 1.46 8.13 19.09
CA ALA A 167 2.64 8.57 19.83
C ALA A 167 3.95 7.97 19.27
N SER A 168 3.90 6.75 18.70
CA SER A 168 5.06 6.12 18.05
C SER A 168 5.44 6.73 16.68
N TYR A 169 4.64 7.70 16.20
CA TYR A 169 4.80 8.40 14.91
C TYR A 169 4.90 9.92 15.01
N LEU A 170 5.00 10.52 16.21
CA LEU A 170 5.02 12.00 16.36
C LEU A 170 6.04 12.74 15.48
N ASN A 171 7.20 12.11 15.22
CA ASN A 171 8.26 12.68 14.39
C ASN A 171 8.30 12.08 12.96
N LYS A 172 7.18 11.53 12.48
CA LYS A 172 7.07 10.90 11.17
C LYS A 172 5.87 11.47 10.43
N ASN A 173 6.00 11.53 9.10
CA ASN A 173 4.88 11.84 8.23
C ASN A 173 4.05 10.59 8.00
N ILE A 174 2.92 10.48 8.70
CA ILE A 174 1.91 9.44 8.45
C ILE A 174 0.89 9.95 7.42
N ASP A 175 -0.01 9.08 6.95
CA ASP A 175 -1.18 9.49 6.18
C ASP A 175 -2.50 9.06 6.83
N ASP A 176 -3.60 9.68 6.40
CA ASP A 176 -4.96 9.46 6.90
C ASP A 176 -5.65 8.20 6.32
N THR A 177 -4.86 7.26 5.79
CA THR A 177 -5.37 6.01 5.22
C THR A 177 -5.26 4.86 6.23
N ILE A 178 -5.86 3.72 5.89
CA ILE A 178 -5.78 2.46 6.65
C ILE A 178 -4.36 1.90 6.83
N SER A 179 -3.35 2.50 6.18
CA SER A 179 -1.95 2.16 6.43
C SER A 179 -1.47 2.65 7.81
N TYR A 180 -2.18 3.63 8.37
CA TYR A 180 -2.00 4.14 9.72
C TYR A 180 -3.34 4.11 10.47
N GLN A 181 -4.03 5.25 10.54
CA GLN A 181 -5.34 5.40 11.16
C GLN A 181 -6.20 6.30 10.30
N VAL A 182 -7.50 6.00 10.24
CA VAL A 182 -8.44 6.85 9.51
C VAL A 182 -8.67 8.13 10.31
N TYR A 183 -8.19 9.25 9.78
CA TYR A 183 -8.33 10.57 10.39
C TYR A 183 -9.41 11.39 9.69
N GLY A 184 -10.54 11.58 10.37
CA GLY A 184 -11.71 12.30 9.85
C GLY A 184 -11.62 13.83 9.93
N GLY A 185 -10.53 14.40 10.45
CA GLY A 185 -10.44 15.84 10.67
C GLY A 185 -11.25 16.31 11.88
N TYR A 186 -11.81 17.52 11.79
CA TYR A 186 -12.63 18.14 12.82
C TYR A 186 -14.11 17.69 12.76
N ASP A 187 -14.31 16.38 12.65
CA ASP A 187 -15.62 15.71 12.64
C ASP A 187 -15.79 14.92 13.95
N TRP A 188 -15.92 15.68 15.04
CA TRP A 188 -15.86 15.16 16.41
C TRP A 188 -17.24 14.79 16.93
N HIS A 189 -17.30 13.77 17.78
CA HIS A 189 -18.53 13.33 18.44
C HIS A 189 -18.42 13.48 19.96
N PRO A 190 -19.45 14.01 20.65
CA PRO A 190 -19.37 14.31 22.09
C PRO A 190 -18.92 13.15 22.97
N ASN A 191 -19.45 11.95 22.76
CA ASN A 191 -19.16 10.78 23.60
C ASN A 191 -17.73 10.22 23.36
N SER A 192 -17.28 10.12 22.11
CA SER A 192 -15.89 9.73 21.81
C SER A 192 -14.88 10.81 22.21
N SER A 193 -15.23 12.10 22.04
CA SER A 193 -14.40 13.21 22.53
C SER A 193 -14.29 13.21 24.06
N LYS A 194 -15.38 12.89 24.77
CA LYS A 194 -15.35 12.68 26.22
C LYS A 194 -14.39 11.56 26.61
N ALA A 195 -14.40 10.42 25.91
CA ALA A 195 -13.46 9.33 26.16
C ALA A 195 -11.99 9.72 25.94
N VAL A 196 -11.71 10.48 24.88
CA VAL A 196 -10.37 11.03 24.62
C VAL A 196 -9.94 11.95 25.76
N ASN A 197 -10.80 12.88 26.16
CA ASN A 197 -10.52 13.83 27.25
C ASN A 197 -10.35 13.15 28.62
N GLU A 198 -11.16 12.15 28.95
CA GLU A 198 -11.06 11.42 30.24
C GLU A 198 -9.83 10.50 30.31
N THR A 199 -9.17 10.24 29.19
CA THR A 199 -7.93 9.43 29.09
C THR A 199 -6.74 10.25 28.61
N TYR A 200 -6.80 11.57 28.83
CA TYR A 200 -5.81 12.52 28.33
C TYR A 200 -4.38 12.08 28.66
N GLY A 201 -3.52 12.01 27.66
CA GLY A 201 -2.12 11.62 27.84
C GLY A 201 -1.87 10.16 28.26
N GLU A 202 -2.91 9.35 28.47
CA GLU A 202 -2.75 7.93 28.84
C GLU A 202 -2.32 7.08 27.64
N VAL A 203 -1.19 6.38 27.80
CA VAL A 203 -0.62 5.45 26.81
C VAL A 203 -0.30 4.10 27.46
N LEU A 204 -0.13 3.06 26.64
CA LEU A 204 0.33 1.74 27.07
C LEU A 204 1.84 1.57 26.88
N LYS A 205 2.53 1.18 27.95
CA LYS A 205 3.96 0.85 27.92
C LYS A 205 4.25 -0.53 28.49
N LYS A 206 5.35 -1.13 28.03
CA LYS A 206 5.98 -2.31 28.63
C LYS A 206 7.48 -2.09 28.69
N ASN A 207 8.08 -2.28 29.87
CA ASN A 207 9.49 -1.96 30.13
C ASN A 207 9.85 -0.51 29.76
N ASN A 208 8.97 0.46 30.06
CA ASN A 208 9.06 1.89 29.70
C ASN A 208 9.03 2.23 28.20
N TYR A 209 8.78 1.27 27.32
CA TYR A 209 8.59 1.52 25.88
C TYR A 209 7.12 1.50 25.51
N LEU A 210 6.69 2.42 24.64
CA LEU A 210 5.37 2.35 23.98
C LEU A 210 5.23 0.99 23.29
N ILE A 211 4.09 0.34 23.49
CA ILE A 211 3.81 -0.95 22.85
C ILE A 211 3.08 -0.77 21.52
N SER A 212 3.09 -1.80 20.68
CA SER A 212 2.20 -1.87 19.53
C SER A 212 0.77 -2.15 19.97
N THR A 213 -0.13 -1.20 19.74
CA THR A 213 -1.56 -1.27 20.09
C THR A 213 -2.43 -1.50 18.86
N VAL A 214 -2.09 -2.51 18.07
CA VAL A 214 -2.92 -2.97 16.94
C VAL A 214 -4.31 -3.40 17.42
N PHE A 215 -5.33 -3.16 16.58
CA PHE A 215 -6.72 -3.48 16.86
C PHE A 215 -7.46 -3.85 15.57
N SER A 216 -8.57 -4.58 15.70
CA SER A 216 -9.44 -4.96 14.59
C SER A 216 -10.90 -5.04 15.02
N ALA A 217 -11.84 -5.06 14.06
CA ALA A 217 -13.26 -5.05 14.36
C ALA A 217 -13.68 -6.26 15.21
N SER A 218 -13.33 -7.47 14.80
CA SER A 218 -13.64 -8.70 15.52
C SER A 218 -12.53 -9.73 15.34
N ASN A 219 -12.07 -10.35 16.42
CA ASN A 219 -11.04 -11.39 16.38
C ASN A 219 -11.62 -12.79 16.08
N GLY A 220 -12.94 -12.94 16.08
CA GLY A 220 -13.61 -14.21 15.78
C GLY A 220 -13.74 -15.14 16.99
N GLY A 221 -13.55 -14.63 18.20
CA GLY A 221 -13.59 -15.39 19.46
C GLY A 221 -12.21 -15.80 19.97
N LYS A 222 -11.13 -15.51 19.23
CA LYS A 222 -9.75 -15.86 19.60
C LYS A 222 -8.75 -14.85 19.02
N THR A 223 -7.91 -14.27 19.86
CA THR A 223 -6.85 -13.34 19.40
C THR A 223 -5.76 -14.06 18.60
N GLU A 224 -5.00 -13.30 17.80
CA GLU A 224 -3.84 -13.79 17.04
C GLU A 224 -2.53 -13.23 17.57
N SER A 225 -1.42 -13.94 17.33
CA SER A 225 -0.08 -13.38 17.53
C SER A 225 0.36 -12.54 16.34
N ASN A 226 1.13 -11.48 16.60
CA ASN A 226 1.78 -10.67 15.57
C ASN A 226 2.78 -11.48 14.71
N ALA A 227 3.39 -12.52 15.29
CA ALA A 227 4.31 -13.40 14.58
C ALA A 227 3.60 -14.20 13.49
N ASN A 228 2.43 -14.76 13.80
CA ASN A 228 1.62 -15.48 12.83
C ASN A 228 1.06 -14.56 11.75
N ALA A 229 0.56 -13.39 12.16
CA ALA A 229 -0.08 -12.45 11.24
C ALA A 229 0.91 -11.80 10.27
N TRP A 230 2.14 -11.50 10.72
CA TRP A 230 3.08 -10.66 9.97
C TRP A 230 4.49 -11.22 9.84
N GLY A 231 4.78 -12.42 10.34
CA GLY A 231 6.11 -13.03 10.27
C GLY A 231 7.18 -12.31 11.11
N SER A 232 6.75 -11.54 12.11
CA SER A 232 7.62 -10.80 13.04
C SER A 232 7.96 -11.63 14.29
N ILE A 233 8.87 -11.15 15.14
CA ILE A 233 9.14 -11.79 16.44
C ILE A 233 7.88 -11.67 17.31
N ALA A 234 7.47 -12.78 17.94
CA ALA A 234 6.31 -12.79 18.82
C ALA A 234 6.47 -11.78 19.97
N LEU A 235 5.49 -10.89 20.10
CA LEU A 235 5.43 -9.90 21.16
C LEU A 235 4.65 -10.48 22.34
N SER A 236 5.27 -10.53 23.52
CA SER A 236 4.67 -11.15 24.71
C SER A 236 3.39 -10.48 25.20
N TYR A 237 3.12 -9.24 24.76
CA TYR A 237 1.90 -8.50 25.06
C TYR A 237 0.79 -8.67 24.00
N LEU A 238 1.02 -9.45 22.94
CA LEU A 238 0.01 -9.81 21.93
C LEU A 238 -0.16 -11.35 21.88
N PRO A 239 -0.59 -11.98 22.98
CA PRO A 239 -0.75 -13.43 23.03
C PRO A 239 -1.99 -13.89 22.27
N ILE A 240 -1.97 -15.16 21.86
CA ILE A 240 -3.14 -15.89 21.37
C ILE A 240 -3.93 -16.36 22.59
N LYS A 241 -5.20 -15.97 22.67
CA LYS A 241 -6.12 -16.42 23.73
C LYS A 241 -7.57 -16.34 23.29
N GLU A 242 -8.41 -17.12 23.97
CA GLU A 242 -9.86 -17.08 23.77
C GLU A 242 -10.42 -15.74 24.24
N ASP A 243 -11.33 -15.18 23.45
CA ASP A 243 -12.04 -13.94 23.73
C ASP A 243 -13.55 -14.18 23.72
N PRO A 244 -14.14 -14.59 24.86
CA PRO A 244 -15.56 -14.92 24.94
C PRO A 244 -16.48 -13.72 24.72
N TYR A 245 -15.94 -12.50 24.80
CA TYR A 245 -16.70 -11.26 24.59
C TYR A 245 -16.67 -10.78 23.14
N ASP A 246 -15.82 -11.34 22.27
CA ASP A 246 -15.86 -10.99 20.85
C ASP A 246 -17.23 -11.35 20.24
N ALA A 247 -17.74 -10.51 19.33
CA ALA A 247 -19.02 -10.75 18.67
C ALA A 247 -19.01 -11.98 17.74
N ARG A 248 -17.85 -12.57 17.46
CA ARG A 248 -17.64 -13.69 16.54
C ARG A 248 -18.30 -13.40 15.18
N THR A 249 -17.94 -12.26 14.60
CA THR A 249 -18.57 -11.76 13.37
C THR A 249 -18.55 -12.83 12.29
N ASN A 250 -19.71 -13.38 11.94
CA ASN A 250 -19.81 -14.45 10.95
C ASN A 250 -19.59 -13.91 9.54
N TRP A 251 -18.84 -14.66 8.74
CA TRP A 251 -18.77 -14.46 7.30
C TRP A 251 -18.71 -15.81 6.58
N ASN A 252 -19.27 -15.84 5.37
CA ASN A 252 -19.22 -17.02 4.53
C ASN A 252 -19.34 -16.61 3.06
N PHE A 253 -18.91 -17.51 2.18
CA PHE A 253 -19.20 -17.42 0.76
C PHE A 253 -19.27 -18.80 0.13
N THR A 254 -20.08 -18.90 -0.92
CA THR A 254 -20.16 -20.08 -1.78
C THR A 254 -19.76 -19.67 -3.20
N LEU A 255 -18.95 -20.50 -3.83
CA LEU A 255 -18.41 -20.29 -5.16
C LEU A 255 -18.67 -21.54 -6.00
N HIS A 256 -19.38 -21.37 -7.11
CA HIS A 256 -19.65 -22.45 -8.04
C HIS A 256 -18.39 -22.83 -8.81
N LYS A 257 -18.14 -24.14 -8.94
CA LYS A 257 -17.00 -24.65 -9.70
C LYS A 257 -17.13 -24.34 -11.19
N LYS A 258 -18.35 -24.31 -11.73
CA LYS A 258 -18.64 -23.83 -13.09
C LYS A 258 -19.31 -22.46 -13.01
N GLN A 259 -18.70 -21.45 -13.63
CA GLN A 259 -19.21 -20.07 -13.69
C GLN A 259 -20.03 -19.83 -14.95
N ILE A 260 -19.65 -20.44 -16.07
CA ILE A 260 -20.36 -20.36 -17.35
C ILE A 260 -20.32 -21.75 -18.00
N GLN A 261 -21.47 -22.17 -18.51
CA GLN A 261 -21.59 -23.39 -19.31
C GLN A 261 -21.01 -23.13 -20.71
N LEU A 262 -20.05 -23.97 -21.15
CA LEU A 262 -19.39 -23.80 -22.46
C LEU A 262 -20.18 -24.49 -23.58
N GLU A 263 -20.96 -25.50 -23.22
CA GLU A 263 -21.80 -26.29 -24.09
C GLU A 263 -22.80 -25.37 -24.79
N GLY A 264 -22.75 -25.34 -26.14
CA GLY A 264 -23.60 -24.49 -26.97
C GLY A 264 -23.04 -23.09 -27.27
N LEU A 265 -21.90 -22.69 -26.68
CA LEU A 265 -21.25 -21.42 -27.04
C LEU A 265 -20.35 -21.57 -28.26
N ASP A 266 -20.55 -20.72 -29.26
CA ASP A 266 -19.64 -20.59 -30.39
C ASP A 266 -18.38 -19.83 -29.96
N LEU A 267 -17.29 -20.56 -29.78
CA LEU A 267 -16.00 -20.01 -29.34
C LEU A 267 -15.24 -19.29 -30.46
N ILE A 268 -15.65 -19.45 -31.73
CA ILE A 268 -15.11 -18.67 -32.86
C ILE A 268 -15.86 -17.33 -32.93
N ASN A 269 -17.19 -17.35 -32.85
CA ASN A 269 -18.05 -16.15 -32.88
C ASN A 269 -18.41 -15.65 -31.47
N SER A 270 -17.38 -15.45 -30.63
CA SER A 270 -17.59 -15.10 -29.22
C SER A 270 -18.34 -13.79 -28.96
N SER A 271 -18.33 -12.86 -29.92
CA SER A 271 -19.06 -11.59 -29.83
C SER A 271 -20.58 -11.75 -29.67
N LEU A 272 -21.15 -12.89 -30.10
CA LEU A 272 -22.58 -13.17 -30.02
C LEU A 272 -23.08 -13.35 -28.57
N TRP A 273 -22.21 -13.82 -27.68
CA TRP A 273 -22.59 -14.17 -26.32
C TRP A 273 -21.77 -13.45 -25.26
N TRP A 274 -20.61 -12.87 -25.60
CA TRP A 274 -19.71 -12.27 -24.62
C TRP A 274 -20.39 -11.22 -23.73
N ASN A 275 -21.25 -10.37 -24.29
CA ASN A 275 -21.89 -9.30 -23.52
C ASN A 275 -23.18 -9.76 -22.81
N THR A 276 -23.78 -10.88 -23.22
CA THR A 276 -25.07 -11.36 -22.68
C THR A 276 -24.91 -12.49 -21.66
N THR A 277 -23.89 -13.33 -21.82
CA THR A 277 -23.57 -14.40 -20.87
C THR A 277 -22.97 -13.83 -19.62
N LYS A 278 -23.44 -14.27 -18.46
CA LYS A 278 -22.93 -13.83 -17.16
C LYS A 278 -22.35 -15.00 -16.38
N GLU A 279 -21.31 -14.72 -15.61
CA GLU A 279 -20.80 -15.66 -14.60
C GLU A 279 -21.85 -15.89 -13.50
N LYS A 280 -21.99 -17.14 -13.06
CA LYS A 280 -22.96 -17.54 -12.03
C LYS A 280 -22.79 -16.76 -10.73
N ASP A 281 -21.54 -16.51 -10.32
CA ASP A 281 -21.22 -15.72 -9.13
C ASP A 281 -20.69 -14.34 -9.53
N GLU A 282 -21.54 -13.49 -10.15
CA GLU A 282 -21.15 -12.21 -10.76
C GLU A 282 -20.24 -11.34 -9.88
N GLN A 283 -20.54 -11.23 -8.58
CA GLN A 283 -19.77 -10.42 -7.64
C GLN A 283 -18.36 -11.00 -7.39
N LEU A 284 -18.25 -12.31 -7.15
CA LEU A 284 -16.97 -12.98 -6.90
C LEU A 284 -16.13 -13.04 -8.18
N ALA A 285 -16.77 -13.34 -9.30
CA ALA A 285 -16.13 -13.30 -10.61
C ALA A 285 -15.58 -11.89 -10.91
N THR A 286 -16.28 -10.83 -10.55
CA THR A 286 -15.80 -9.45 -10.68
C THR A 286 -14.53 -9.20 -9.86
N SER A 287 -14.49 -9.63 -8.59
CA SER A 287 -13.28 -9.54 -7.75
C SER A 287 -12.09 -10.27 -8.38
N ILE A 288 -12.30 -11.50 -8.85
CA ILE A 288 -11.26 -12.31 -9.49
C ILE A 288 -10.76 -11.64 -10.78
N LYS A 289 -11.67 -11.12 -11.60
CA LYS A 289 -11.31 -10.40 -12.85
C LYS A 289 -10.47 -9.16 -12.55
N LEU A 290 -10.85 -8.34 -11.57
CA LEU A 290 -10.07 -7.18 -11.15
C LEU A 290 -8.67 -7.58 -10.67
N TRP A 291 -8.57 -8.67 -9.91
CA TRP A 291 -7.28 -9.20 -9.48
C TRP A 291 -6.42 -9.65 -10.67
N LEU A 292 -6.98 -10.41 -11.62
CA LEU A 292 -6.29 -10.84 -12.84
C LEU A 292 -5.80 -9.66 -13.68
N GLN A 293 -6.63 -8.61 -13.82
CA GLN A 293 -6.27 -7.38 -14.53
C GLN A 293 -5.08 -6.68 -13.87
N GLN A 294 -5.01 -6.66 -12.55
CA GLN A 294 -3.88 -6.09 -11.81
C GLN A 294 -2.63 -7.00 -11.83
N ASN A 295 -2.77 -8.28 -12.16
CA ASN A 295 -1.72 -9.30 -12.08
C ASN A 295 -1.40 -9.96 -13.43
N GLY A 296 -1.38 -9.18 -14.51
CA GLY A 296 -0.90 -9.62 -15.83
C GLY A 296 -1.84 -9.32 -17.00
N HIS A 297 -3.09 -8.94 -16.71
CA HIS A 297 -4.12 -8.71 -17.73
C HIS A 297 -4.68 -7.28 -17.74
N GLN A 298 -3.81 -6.29 -17.55
CA GLN A 298 -4.24 -4.89 -17.40
C GLN A 298 -5.06 -4.42 -18.60
N GLY A 299 -6.25 -3.87 -18.33
CA GLY A 299 -7.16 -3.35 -19.36
C GLY A 299 -7.81 -4.42 -20.24
N LYS A 300 -7.66 -5.72 -19.92
CA LYS A 300 -8.30 -6.81 -20.66
C LYS A 300 -9.71 -7.05 -20.15
N ASP A 301 -10.60 -7.44 -21.06
CA ASP A 301 -11.94 -7.94 -20.74
C ASP A 301 -11.84 -9.47 -20.60
N LEU A 302 -12.36 -10.03 -19.51
CA LEU A 302 -12.20 -11.43 -19.15
C LEU A 302 -13.55 -12.05 -18.77
N LYS A 303 -13.66 -13.36 -18.93
CA LYS A 303 -14.75 -14.17 -18.36
C LYS A 303 -14.20 -15.36 -17.61
N ILE A 304 -14.67 -15.56 -16.39
CA ILE A 304 -14.32 -16.74 -15.59
C ILE A 304 -15.19 -17.90 -16.04
N MET A 305 -14.57 -19.02 -16.42
CA MET A 305 -15.28 -20.23 -16.87
C MET A 305 -15.52 -21.19 -15.72
N SER A 306 -14.47 -21.46 -14.95
CA SER A 306 -14.53 -22.44 -13.88
C SER A 306 -13.51 -22.12 -12.78
N ILE A 307 -13.79 -22.61 -11.58
CA ILE A 307 -12.93 -22.53 -10.41
C ILE A 307 -12.91 -23.92 -9.77
N PRO A 308 -12.21 -24.89 -10.40
CA PRO A 308 -12.33 -26.29 -10.04
C PRO A 308 -11.74 -26.60 -8.66
N LYS A 309 -10.79 -25.77 -8.18
CA LYS A 309 -10.12 -25.95 -6.89
C LYS A 309 -10.16 -24.66 -6.08
N LEU A 310 -10.59 -24.78 -4.83
CA LEU A 310 -10.37 -23.79 -3.78
C LEU A 310 -10.15 -24.55 -2.47
N SER A 311 -9.00 -24.35 -1.83
CA SER A 311 -8.72 -24.88 -0.50
C SER A 311 -8.03 -23.82 0.36
N LEU A 312 -8.26 -23.87 1.66
CA LEU A 312 -7.62 -23.02 2.66
C LEU A 312 -7.10 -23.93 3.78
N HIS A 313 -5.82 -23.79 4.12
CA HIS A 313 -5.16 -24.75 5.00
C HIS A 313 -3.96 -24.12 5.74
N SER A 314 -3.22 -24.97 6.47
CA SER A 314 -2.06 -24.59 7.29
C SER A 314 -2.44 -23.52 8.32
N PRO A 315 -3.35 -23.83 9.27
CA PRO A 315 -3.73 -22.89 10.30
C PRO A 315 -2.52 -22.50 11.17
N THR A 316 -2.46 -21.24 11.56
CA THR A 316 -1.54 -20.72 12.56
C THR A 316 -1.87 -21.31 13.94
N SER A 317 -1.02 -21.07 14.93
CA SER A 317 -1.37 -21.42 16.33
C SER A 317 -2.59 -20.67 16.86
N GLY A 318 -2.98 -19.55 16.24
CA GLY A 318 -4.24 -18.83 16.51
C GLY A 318 -5.42 -19.32 15.67
N GLY A 319 -5.26 -20.38 14.87
CA GLY A 319 -6.30 -21.01 14.07
C GLY A 319 -6.58 -20.35 12.71
N ARG A 320 -5.84 -19.29 12.33
CA ARG A 320 -6.04 -18.58 11.06
C ARG A 320 -5.34 -19.30 9.91
N VAL A 321 -6.00 -19.49 8.79
CA VAL A 321 -5.39 -20.11 7.60
C VAL A 321 -4.27 -19.23 7.07
N SER A 322 -3.09 -19.82 6.84
CA SER A 322 -1.95 -19.08 6.28
C SER A 322 -1.73 -19.36 4.80
N LYS A 323 -2.28 -20.48 4.30
CA LYS A 323 -2.06 -20.99 2.94
C LYS A 323 -3.36 -21.42 2.28
N GLY A 324 -3.32 -21.56 0.96
CA GLY A 324 -4.39 -22.18 0.20
C GLY A 324 -4.03 -22.42 -1.26
N ASP A 325 -4.89 -23.18 -1.92
CA ASP A 325 -4.82 -23.46 -3.34
C ASP A 325 -6.02 -22.87 -4.07
N ILE A 326 -5.80 -22.35 -5.28
CA ILE A 326 -6.89 -21.96 -6.17
C ILE A 326 -6.52 -22.25 -7.63
N THR A 327 -7.45 -22.82 -8.37
CA THR A 327 -7.36 -22.98 -9.81
C THR A 327 -8.50 -22.20 -10.45
N ILE A 328 -8.18 -21.37 -11.44
CA ILE A 328 -9.15 -20.54 -12.17
C ILE A 328 -8.94 -20.77 -13.66
N GLU A 329 -10.01 -21.08 -14.38
CA GLU A 329 -10.03 -21.16 -15.84
C GLU A 329 -10.84 -20.00 -16.39
N TYR A 330 -10.33 -19.31 -17.40
CA TYR A 330 -10.91 -18.07 -17.90
C TYR A 330 -10.58 -17.82 -19.37
N PHE A 331 -11.41 -17.02 -20.04
CA PHE A 331 -11.12 -16.46 -21.34
C PHE A 331 -10.69 -14.99 -21.23
N ILE A 332 -9.90 -14.56 -22.20
CA ILE A 332 -9.58 -13.16 -22.45
C ILE A 332 -10.22 -12.80 -23.79
N LYS A 333 -10.96 -11.68 -23.84
CA LYS A 333 -11.61 -11.23 -25.06
C LYS A 333 -10.61 -11.08 -26.20
N ASP A 334 -10.97 -11.56 -27.38
CA ASP A 334 -10.18 -11.54 -28.61
C ASP A 334 -8.86 -12.34 -28.54
N HIS A 335 -8.60 -13.09 -27.46
CA HIS A 335 -7.46 -13.99 -27.36
C HIS A 335 -7.81 -15.35 -27.97
N VAL A 336 -7.47 -15.50 -29.25
CA VAL A 336 -7.86 -16.64 -30.09
C VAL A 336 -6.65 -17.40 -30.63
N ASP A 337 -6.85 -18.67 -30.98
CA ASP A 337 -5.87 -19.49 -31.68
C ASP A 337 -5.83 -19.18 -33.18
N SER A 338 -5.06 -19.96 -33.94
CA SER A 338 -4.93 -19.81 -35.39
C SER A 338 -6.25 -20.04 -36.16
N SER A 339 -7.23 -20.72 -35.58
CA SER A 339 -8.56 -20.94 -36.14
C SER A 339 -9.55 -19.80 -35.82
N GLY A 340 -9.14 -18.85 -34.98
CA GLY A 340 -10.03 -17.79 -34.49
C GLY A 340 -10.89 -18.22 -33.29
N LYS A 341 -10.65 -19.40 -32.71
CA LYS A 341 -11.35 -19.90 -31.54
C LYS A 341 -10.73 -19.34 -30.26
N LEU A 342 -11.54 -18.93 -29.29
CA LEU A 342 -11.07 -18.48 -27.97
C LEU A 342 -10.19 -19.53 -27.28
N VAL A 343 -9.07 -19.08 -26.70
CA VAL A 343 -8.10 -19.94 -26.02
C VAL A 343 -8.32 -19.91 -24.52
N LEU A 344 -8.63 -21.06 -23.93
CA LEU A 344 -8.85 -21.18 -22.49
C LEU A 344 -7.54 -20.96 -21.74
N GLN A 345 -7.54 -19.99 -20.84
CA GLN A 345 -6.43 -19.71 -19.94
C GLN A 345 -6.64 -20.41 -18.62
N LYS A 346 -5.53 -20.76 -17.95
CA LYS A 346 -5.54 -21.40 -16.63
C LYS A 346 -4.56 -20.71 -15.71
N LEU A 347 -5.03 -20.34 -14.52
CA LEU A 347 -4.19 -19.92 -13.40
C LEU A 347 -4.24 -21.00 -12.33
N GLU A 348 -3.08 -21.49 -11.92
CA GLU A 348 -2.95 -22.44 -10.81
C GLU A 348 -2.03 -21.86 -9.74
N LEU A 349 -2.56 -21.71 -8.54
CA LEU A 349 -1.82 -21.28 -7.38
C LEU A 349 -1.89 -22.41 -6.35
N GLN A 350 -0.72 -22.97 -6.05
CA GLN A 350 -0.56 -24.02 -5.05
C GLN A 350 0.26 -23.49 -3.88
N ASN A 351 -0.15 -23.83 -2.66
CA ASN A 351 0.48 -23.40 -1.41
C ASN A 351 0.73 -21.89 -1.36
N SER A 352 -0.20 -21.11 -1.92
CA SER A 352 -0.11 -19.66 -2.00
C SER A 352 -0.49 -19.04 -0.65
N SER A 353 -0.08 -17.79 -0.40
CA SER A 353 -0.50 -17.13 0.84
C SER A 353 -2.02 -16.91 0.86
N ALA A 354 -2.65 -17.15 2.01
CA ALA A 354 -4.07 -16.89 2.20
C ALA A 354 -4.42 -15.41 1.90
N ALA A 355 -3.50 -14.48 2.15
CA ALA A 355 -3.64 -13.08 1.76
C ALA A 355 -3.80 -12.87 0.24
N LYS A 356 -3.08 -13.64 -0.58
CA LYS A 356 -3.20 -13.58 -2.04
C LYS A 356 -4.56 -14.10 -2.50
N LEU A 357 -5.01 -15.23 -1.96
CA LEU A 357 -6.33 -15.80 -2.24
C LEU A 357 -7.45 -14.84 -1.80
N ARG A 358 -7.34 -14.28 -0.60
CA ARG A 358 -8.30 -13.28 -0.09
C ARG A 358 -8.39 -12.05 -0.98
N ALA A 359 -7.27 -11.59 -1.55
CA ALA A 359 -7.28 -10.48 -2.52
C ALA A 359 -7.99 -10.84 -3.84
N MET A 360 -8.01 -12.11 -4.25
CA MET A 360 -8.78 -12.59 -5.41
C MET A 360 -10.27 -12.70 -5.11
N ILE A 361 -10.63 -13.28 -3.96
CA ILE A 361 -12.03 -13.49 -3.54
C ILE A 361 -12.70 -12.16 -3.19
N GLY A 362 -11.96 -11.26 -2.52
CA GLY A 362 -12.40 -9.94 -2.10
C GLY A 362 -12.34 -9.78 -0.58
N ASN A 363 -11.74 -8.68 -0.13
CA ASN A 363 -11.51 -8.39 1.30
C ASN A 363 -12.80 -8.15 2.11
N ARG A 364 -13.95 -7.94 1.44
CA ARG A 364 -15.28 -7.80 2.05
C ARG A 364 -16.14 -9.07 1.95
N VAL A 365 -15.61 -10.11 1.32
CA VAL A 365 -16.25 -11.43 1.21
C VAL A 365 -15.62 -12.35 2.25
N MET A 366 -14.30 -12.48 2.20
CA MET A 366 -13.52 -13.14 3.24
C MET A 366 -13.04 -12.06 4.23
N LEU A 367 -13.69 -11.90 5.37
CA LEU A 367 -13.42 -10.78 6.29
C LEU A 367 -12.16 -10.98 7.14
N SER A 368 -11.84 -12.23 7.47
CA SER A 368 -10.64 -12.60 8.22
C SER A 368 -9.99 -13.86 7.64
N TYR A 369 -8.89 -14.29 8.24
CA TYR A 369 -8.28 -15.59 7.96
C TYR A 369 -8.75 -16.68 8.92
N TYR A 370 -9.68 -16.41 9.82
CA TYR A 370 -10.17 -17.41 10.77
C TYR A 370 -11.33 -18.20 10.14
N VAL A 371 -10.95 -19.24 9.39
CA VAL A 371 -11.84 -20.17 8.70
C VAL A 371 -12.23 -21.26 9.68
N THR A 372 -13.53 -21.43 9.89
CA THR A 372 -14.08 -22.46 10.78
C THR A 372 -14.47 -23.72 10.03
N ASN A 373 -14.88 -23.60 8.76
CA ASN A 373 -15.25 -24.74 7.94
C ASN A 373 -15.03 -24.47 6.45
N VAL A 374 -14.65 -25.51 5.71
CA VAL A 374 -14.63 -25.52 4.24
C VAL A 374 -15.46 -26.72 3.79
N GLY A 375 -16.52 -26.45 3.03
CA GLY A 375 -17.36 -27.46 2.40
C GLY A 375 -17.07 -27.55 0.91
N GLU A 376 -17.09 -28.75 0.37
CA GLU A 376 -16.95 -29.00 -1.06
C GLU A 376 -18.04 -29.98 -1.52
N THR A 377 -18.73 -29.64 -2.60
CA THR A 377 -19.64 -30.54 -3.30
C THR A 377 -19.13 -30.78 -4.72
N THR A 378 -19.86 -31.55 -5.53
CA THR A 378 -19.59 -31.66 -6.97
C THR A 378 -19.63 -30.31 -7.67
N ASP A 379 -20.47 -29.38 -7.22
CA ASP A 379 -20.78 -28.13 -7.91
C ASP A 379 -20.22 -26.87 -7.26
N THR A 380 -19.87 -26.92 -5.97
CA THR A 380 -19.51 -25.72 -5.20
C THR A 380 -18.34 -25.92 -4.24
N HIS A 381 -17.68 -24.81 -3.94
CA HIS A 381 -16.81 -24.59 -2.79
C HIS A 381 -17.53 -23.64 -1.83
N SER A 382 -17.63 -23.98 -0.56
CA SER A 382 -18.21 -23.12 0.48
C SER A 382 -17.19 -22.90 1.59
N VAL A 383 -17.03 -21.66 2.03
CA VAL A 383 -16.09 -21.30 3.10
C VAL A 383 -16.85 -20.52 4.16
N PHE A 384 -16.66 -20.91 5.41
CA PHE A 384 -17.23 -20.28 6.59
C PHE A 384 -16.11 -19.82 7.52
N GLY A 385 -16.29 -18.67 8.14
CA GLY A 385 -15.33 -18.17 9.11
C GLY A 385 -15.93 -17.12 10.05
N LEU A 386 -15.07 -16.70 10.98
CA LEU A 386 -15.41 -15.76 12.05
C LEU A 386 -14.43 -14.58 12.07
N GLY A 387 -14.85 -13.47 12.64
CA GLY A 387 -14.02 -12.27 12.78
C GLY A 387 -14.00 -11.37 11.55
N ASP A 388 -13.54 -10.14 11.74
CA ASP A 388 -13.29 -9.14 10.71
C ASP A 388 -12.02 -8.38 11.08
N GLY A 389 -10.95 -8.60 10.31
CA GLY A 389 -9.63 -8.08 10.64
C GLY A 389 -8.56 -9.14 10.84
N HIS A 390 -7.39 -8.68 11.29
CA HIS A 390 -6.24 -9.54 11.57
C HIS A 390 -6.37 -10.34 12.88
N GLY A 391 -7.16 -9.86 13.84
CA GLY A 391 -7.39 -10.52 15.13
C GLY A 391 -6.24 -10.41 16.15
N VAL A 392 -5.10 -9.82 15.78
CA VAL A 392 -4.05 -9.42 16.72
C VAL A 392 -4.49 -8.22 17.58
N GLY A 393 -4.26 -8.28 18.89
CA GLY A 393 -4.54 -7.18 19.82
C GLY A 393 -6.02 -6.99 20.10
N LEU A 394 -6.46 -5.73 20.22
CA LEU A 394 -7.81 -5.38 20.66
C LEU A 394 -8.88 -5.73 19.62
N SER A 395 -9.90 -6.47 20.05
CA SER A 395 -11.17 -6.60 19.30
C SER A 395 -12.08 -5.44 19.70
N GLN A 396 -12.55 -4.66 18.72
CA GLN A 396 -13.44 -3.53 18.97
C GLN A 396 -14.80 -4.01 19.49
N TRP A 397 -15.38 -5.03 18.86
CA TRP A 397 -16.62 -5.66 19.34
C TRP A 397 -16.43 -6.32 20.72
N GLY A 398 -15.27 -6.95 20.94
CA GLY A 398 -14.96 -7.53 22.24
C GLY A 398 -14.80 -6.48 23.34
N ALA A 399 -14.15 -5.35 23.06
CA ALA A 399 -14.06 -4.21 23.97
C ALA A 399 -15.45 -3.64 24.30
N LYS A 400 -16.32 -3.48 23.29
CA LYS A 400 -17.71 -3.05 23.47
C LYS A 400 -18.48 -3.99 24.39
N ASN A 401 -18.46 -5.28 24.11
CA ASN A 401 -19.22 -6.27 24.88
C ASN A 401 -18.65 -6.44 26.30
N ARG A 402 -17.33 -6.27 26.49
CA ARG A 402 -16.72 -6.20 27.83
C ARG A 402 -17.21 -4.98 28.61
N ALA A 403 -17.28 -3.82 27.96
CA ALA A 403 -17.79 -2.61 28.57
C ALA A 403 -19.28 -2.74 28.94
N ASP A 404 -20.11 -3.35 28.10
CA ASP A 404 -21.51 -3.65 28.44
C ASP A 404 -21.64 -4.59 29.64
N ALA A 405 -20.68 -5.52 29.79
CA ALA A 405 -20.60 -6.41 30.93
C ALA A 405 -19.99 -5.75 32.19
N GLY A 406 -19.74 -4.44 32.16
CA GLY A 406 -19.26 -3.66 33.30
C GLY A 406 -17.74 -3.59 33.47
N HIS A 407 -16.95 -4.12 32.53
CA HIS A 407 -15.50 -3.97 32.60
C HIS A 407 -15.07 -2.54 32.29
N THR A 408 -14.13 -2.05 33.09
CA THR A 408 -13.44 -0.77 32.88
C THR A 408 -12.48 -0.84 31.69
N TYR A 409 -12.11 0.32 31.14
CA TYR A 409 -11.12 0.41 30.07
C TYR A 409 -9.77 -0.20 30.46
N LYS A 410 -9.40 -0.15 31.75
CA LYS A 410 -8.16 -0.74 32.28
C LYS A 410 -8.19 -2.26 32.19
N GLU A 411 -9.31 -2.88 32.54
CA GLU A 411 -9.50 -4.34 32.43
C GLU A 411 -9.57 -4.78 30.96
N ILE A 412 -10.23 -3.99 30.10
CA ILE A 412 -10.29 -4.24 28.65
C ILE A 412 -8.88 -4.22 28.05
N LEU A 413 -8.08 -3.17 28.32
CA LEU A 413 -6.72 -3.05 27.79
C LEU A 413 -5.79 -4.10 28.39
N GLY A 414 -5.91 -4.39 29.69
CA GLY A 414 -5.13 -5.44 30.35
C GLY A 414 -5.42 -6.83 29.78
N PHE A 415 -6.66 -7.08 29.34
CA PHE A 415 -6.99 -8.28 28.57
C PHE A 415 -6.29 -8.28 27.20
N TYR A 416 -6.41 -7.25 26.38
CA TYR A 416 -5.87 -7.32 25.00
C TYR A 416 -4.35 -7.13 24.89
N TYR A 417 -3.73 -6.44 25.84
CA TYR A 417 -2.31 -6.08 25.81
C TYR A 417 -1.59 -6.56 27.07
N GLU A 418 -1.25 -7.85 27.10
CA GLU A 418 -0.87 -8.53 28.33
C GLU A 418 0.47 -8.06 28.93
N GLY A 419 0.43 -7.69 30.22
CA GLY A 419 1.57 -7.14 30.95
C GLY A 419 1.97 -5.73 30.48
N ALA A 420 1.14 -5.05 29.70
CA ALA A 420 1.26 -3.62 29.48
C ALA A 420 0.70 -2.85 30.69
N THR A 421 1.25 -1.67 30.96
CA THR A 421 0.80 -0.78 32.03
C THR A 421 0.44 0.58 31.45
N LEU A 422 -0.50 1.27 32.09
CA LEU A 422 -0.89 2.62 31.72
C LEU A 422 0.11 3.64 32.29
N HIS A 423 0.48 4.61 31.47
CA HIS A 423 1.36 5.72 31.84
C HIS A 423 0.78 7.02 31.31
N ILE A 424 0.98 8.11 32.04
CA ILE A 424 0.76 9.45 31.52
C ILE A 424 2.04 9.88 30.80
N ASP A 425 1.98 9.99 29.47
CA ASP A 425 3.15 10.32 28.65
C ASP A 425 3.34 11.82 28.45
N TYR A 426 2.27 12.60 28.61
CA TYR A 426 2.30 14.05 28.60
C TYR A 426 1.15 14.61 29.42
N LYS A 427 1.35 15.80 29.97
CA LYS A 427 0.33 16.56 30.69
C LYS A 427 -0.16 17.72 29.82
N GLU A 428 -1.24 18.37 30.28
CA GLU A 428 -1.92 19.57 29.79
C GLU A 428 -1.42 20.21 28.48
N ARG A 429 -2.37 20.64 27.65
CA ARG A 429 -2.05 21.51 26.51
C ARG A 429 -1.58 22.86 27.02
N VAL A 430 -0.36 23.25 26.67
CA VAL A 430 0.08 24.63 26.83
C VAL A 430 -0.62 25.44 25.74
N ASN A 431 -1.51 26.37 26.12
CA ASN A 431 -2.34 27.18 25.22
C ASN A 431 -1.51 28.03 24.24
N HIS A 432 -1.02 27.41 23.17
CA HIS A 432 -0.39 28.06 22.04
C HIS A 432 -1.06 27.56 20.75
N VAL A 433 -1.08 28.40 19.73
CA VAL A 433 -1.38 27.96 18.37
C VAL A 433 -0.27 26.99 17.94
N PRO A 434 -0.57 25.84 17.29
CA PRO A 434 0.47 24.99 16.71
C PRO A 434 1.35 25.81 15.75
N SER A 435 2.57 26.13 16.16
CA SER A 435 3.61 26.71 15.30
C SER A 435 4.57 25.62 14.85
N VAL A 436 5.05 25.71 13.60
CA VAL A 436 6.02 24.75 13.02
C VAL A 436 7.38 24.80 13.75
N GLU A 437 7.64 25.86 14.53
CA GLU A 437 8.92 26.10 15.21
C GLU A 437 9.06 25.49 16.61
N ASN A 438 8.04 24.88 17.21
CA ASN A 438 8.22 24.08 18.43
C ASN A 438 8.50 22.60 18.11
N THR A 439 9.43 22.35 17.18
CA THR A 439 10.19 21.12 17.22
C THR A 439 11.26 21.29 18.30
N THR A 440 11.04 20.73 19.49
CA THR A 440 12.15 20.51 20.42
C THR A 440 13.15 19.59 19.72
N VAL A 441 14.17 20.20 19.10
CA VAL A 441 15.35 19.54 18.58
C VAL A 441 16.13 19.04 19.79
N HIS A 442 15.93 17.78 20.19
CA HIS A 442 16.91 17.13 21.04
C HIS A 442 18.01 16.53 20.15
N LYS A 443 19.15 17.22 20.13
CA LYS A 443 20.41 16.74 19.56
C LYS A 443 20.89 15.51 20.35
N PRO A 444 21.40 14.44 19.70
CA PRO A 444 21.84 13.24 20.42
C PRO A 444 23.14 13.51 21.18
N ALA A 445 23.21 13.07 22.44
CA ALA A 445 24.46 13.06 23.19
C ALA A 445 25.29 11.78 22.86
N PRO A 446 26.63 11.84 22.93
CA PRO A 446 27.54 10.79 22.43
C PRO A 446 27.72 9.63 23.43
N VAL A 447 28.21 8.51 22.90
CA VAL A 447 28.53 7.26 23.61
C VAL A 447 29.71 7.44 24.58
N ALA A 448 29.59 6.95 25.82
CA ALA A 448 30.72 6.40 26.58
C ALA A 448 30.32 5.50 27.78
N ILE A 449 30.72 4.23 27.68
CA ILE A 449 31.37 3.33 28.65
C ILE A 449 30.77 3.12 30.07
N SER A 450 30.51 1.86 30.42
CA SER A 450 30.21 1.37 31.79
C SER A 450 31.45 1.27 32.70
N PRO A 451 31.25 1.19 34.03
CA PRO A 451 31.73 0.00 34.75
C PRO A 451 30.71 -0.61 35.74
N LYS A 452 30.84 -1.94 35.94
CA LYS A 452 30.16 -2.85 36.90
C LYS A 452 30.87 -2.80 38.29
N PRO A 453 30.44 -3.46 39.41
CA PRO A 453 29.82 -4.82 39.47
C PRO A 453 28.77 -5.12 40.57
N GLN A 454 27.84 -6.04 40.28
CA GLN A 454 27.56 -7.24 41.10
C GLN A 454 26.78 -8.30 40.31
N THR A 455 26.83 -9.54 40.78
CA THR A 455 27.02 -10.82 40.05
C THR A 455 25.76 -11.67 39.84
N SER A 456 25.61 -12.28 38.65
CA SER A 456 25.10 -13.66 38.42
C SER A 456 25.14 -14.05 36.92
N GLU A 457 26.03 -15.00 36.58
CA GLU A 457 26.09 -15.98 35.46
C GLU A 457 25.76 -15.63 33.97
N PRO A 458 26.39 -16.33 32.98
CA PRO A 458 26.74 -15.75 31.69
C PRO A 458 25.57 -15.74 30.68
N LYS A 459 24.98 -14.55 30.47
CA LYS A 459 24.18 -14.27 29.26
C LYS A 459 25.11 -14.16 28.05
N LYS A 460 24.86 -15.00 27.05
CA LYS A 460 25.43 -14.93 25.70
C LYS A 460 25.38 -13.48 25.21
N ILE A 461 26.53 -12.89 24.89
CA ILE A 461 26.62 -11.53 24.36
C ILE A 461 25.94 -11.54 22.98
N VAL A 462 24.70 -11.05 22.92
CA VAL A 462 23.96 -10.90 21.67
C VAL A 462 24.44 -9.61 21.03
N ASP A 463 25.02 -9.71 19.83
CA ASP A 463 25.35 -8.55 19.02
C ASP A 463 24.06 -7.77 18.74
N LYS A 464 24.09 -6.46 18.99
CA LYS A 464 22.95 -5.55 18.75
C LYS A 464 23.26 -4.55 17.65
N THR A 465 24.43 -4.62 17.05
CA THR A 465 24.85 -3.69 16.01
C THR A 465 24.53 -4.27 14.63
N PRO A 466 23.87 -3.50 13.74
CA PRO A 466 23.67 -3.94 12.37
C PRO A 466 25.00 -4.11 11.61
N PRO A 467 25.08 -5.07 10.68
CA PRO A 467 26.20 -5.18 9.77
C PRO A 467 26.47 -3.88 9.02
N ILE A 468 27.71 -3.42 9.02
CA ILE A 468 28.16 -2.27 8.25
C ILE A 468 28.43 -2.72 6.80
N ILE A 469 27.65 -2.19 5.87
CA ILE A 469 27.87 -2.33 4.43
C ILE A 469 28.64 -1.09 3.95
N SER A 470 29.88 -1.28 3.50
CA SER A 470 30.77 -0.21 3.06
C SER A 470 31.37 -0.50 1.68
N GLN A 471 32.06 0.48 1.08
CA GLN A 471 32.77 0.34 -0.20
C GLN A 471 31.91 -0.20 -1.36
N VAL A 472 30.64 0.20 -1.40
CA VAL A 472 29.69 -0.28 -2.42
C VAL A 472 30.05 0.27 -3.80
N LYS A 473 30.35 -0.61 -4.74
CA LYS A 473 30.74 -0.27 -6.11
C LYS A 473 30.02 -1.16 -7.12
N THR A 474 29.53 -0.55 -8.19
CA THR A 474 29.05 -1.26 -9.39
C THR A 474 29.92 -0.94 -10.58
N THR A 475 30.37 -1.97 -11.28
CA THR A 475 31.10 -1.86 -12.54
C THR A 475 30.31 -2.58 -13.62
N VAL A 476 29.96 -1.88 -14.70
CA VAL A 476 29.25 -2.49 -15.84
C VAL A 476 30.23 -2.65 -16.99
N ASP A 477 30.49 -3.91 -17.39
CA ASP A 477 31.17 -4.21 -18.65
C ASP A 477 30.12 -4.34 -19.75
N GLN A 478 29.96 -3.28 -20.54
CA GLN A 478 28.98 -3.22 -21.62
C GLN A 478 29.30 -4.21 -22.76
N LYS A 479 30.57 -4.57 -22.97
CA LYS A 479 30.98 -5.50 -24.03
C LYS A 479 30.67 -6.95 -23.63
N LYS A 480 31.00 -7.31 -22.38
CA LYS A 480 30.72 -8.64 -21.81
C LYS A 480 29.29 -8.78 -21.26
N LYS A 481 28.49 -7.71 -21.32
CA LYS A 481 27.11 -7.63 -20.81
C LYS A 481 26.98 -8.13 -19.37
N ASN A 482 27.90 -7.68 -18.52
CA ASN A 482 27.96 -8.14 -17.14
C ASN A 482 28.05 -6.96 -16.17
N LEU A 483 27.24 -7.01 -15.11
CA LEU A 483 27.31 -6.13 -13.96
C LEU A 483 28.10 -6.83 -12.85
N THR A 484 29.16 -6.20 -12.36
CA THR A 484 29.84 -6.60 -11.14
C THR A 484 29.45 -5.66 -9.99
N LEU A 485 28.85 -6.21 -8.94
CA LEU A 485 28.56 -5.53 -7.69
C LEU A 485 29.57 -5.97 -6.62
N SER A 486 30.24 -5.01 -6.00
CA SER A 486 31.17 -5.25 -4.89
C SER A 486 30.81 -4.39 -3.67
N PHE A 487 30.96 -4.94 -2.48
CA PHE A 487 30.80 -4.25 -1.20
C PHE A 487 31.58 -4.98 -0.11
N LYS A 488 31.86 -4.32 1.01
CA LYS A 488 32.53 -4.90 2.17
C LYS A 488 31.59 -4.97 3.36
N LEU A 489 31.58 -6.11 4.04
CA LEU A 489 30.90 -6.35 5.31
C LEU A 489 31.91 -6.36 6.46
N ASN A 490 31.56 -5.74 7.58
CA ASN A 490 32.33 -5.84 8.83
C ASN A 490 32.17 -7.21 9.51
N GLU A 491 31.05 -7.91 9.28
CA GLU A 491 30.70 -9.16 9.96
C GLU A 491 29.93 -10.15 9.07
N ALA A 492 29.84 -11.41 9.52
CA ALA A 492 29.13 -12.46 8.79
C ALA A 492 27.61 -12.27 8.88
N SER A 493 26.92 -12.44 7.76
CA SER A 493 25.50 -12.08 7.64
C SER A 493 24.83 -12.77 6.46
N LYS A 494 23.49 -12.88 6.49
CA LYS A 494 22.66 -13.28 5.36
C LYS A 494 22.41 -12.08 4.46
N VAL A 495 22.82 -12.19 3.19
CA VAL A 495 22.76 -11.10 2.22
C VAL A 495 21.68 -11.35 1.16
N THR A 496 20.93 -10.31 0.83
CA THR A 496 20.05 -10.24 -0.34
C THR A 496 20.54 -9.12 -1.27
N LEU A 497 20.76 -9.47 -2.54
CA LEU A 497 21.16 -8.55 -3.61
C LEU A 497 20.06 -8.54 -4.67
N TYR A 498 19.58 -7.36 -5.05
CA TYR A 498 18.50 -7.23 -6.03
C TYR A 498 18.71 -6.04 -6.96
N LEU A 499 18.11 -6.09 -8.15
CA LEU A 499 18.11 -5.02 -9.14
C LEU A 499 16.71 -4.44 -9.28
N LYS A 500 16.59 -3.12 -9.31
CA LYS A 500 15.32 -2.42 -9.52
C LYS A 500 15.38 -1.41 -10.66
N ASP A 501 14.23 -1.21 -11.29
CA ASP A 501 14.04 -0.18 -12.31
C ASP A 501 13.91 1.23 -11.71
N SER A 502 13.79 2.24 -12.58
CA SER A 502 13.60 3.64 -12.17
C SER A 502 12.26 3.93 -11.49
N LYS A 503 11.28 3.03 -11.60
CA LYS A 503 9.96 3.11 -10.95
C LYS A 503 9.95 2.41 -9.57
N GLY A 504 11.05 1.78 -9.18
CA GLY A 504 11.22 1.11 -7.90
C GLY A 504 10.84 -0.37 -7.91
N ASN A 505 10.45 -0.94 -9.05
CA ASN A 505 10.10 -2.36 -9.15
C ASN A 505 11.36 -3.22 -9.10
N ILE A 506 11.36 -4.25 -8.25
CA ILE A 506 12.43 -5.25 -8.23
C ILE A 506 12.28 -6.14 -9.46
N LEU A 507 13.26 -6.07 -10.35
CA LEU A 507 13.31 -6.86 -11.58
C LEU A 507 13.93 -8.24 -11.35
N HIS A 508 14.91 -8.32 -10.46
CA HIS A 508 15.65 -9.56 -10.23
C HIS A 508 16.35 -9.61 -8.86
N TYR A 509 16.50 -10.81 -8.30
CA TYR A 509 17.34 -11.06 -7.13
C TYR A 509 18.62 -11.78 -7.57
N VAL A 510 19.76 -11.10 -7.50
CA VAL A 510 21.10 -11.68 -7.76
C VAL A 510 21.47 -12.68 -6.66
N MET A 511 20.98 -12.46 -5.44
CA MET A 511 21.17 -13.32 -4.27
C MET A 511 20.02 -13.06 -3.29
N LYS A 512 19.53 -14.07 -2.56
CA LYS A 512 18.41 -13.88 -1.62
C LYS A 512 18.60 -14.67 -0.33
N GLY A 513 19.01 -13.96 0.73
CA GLY A 513 19.16 -14.49 2.09
C GLY A 513 20.32 -15.48 2.24
N ASN A 514 21.31 -15.45 1.36
CA ASN A 514 22.44 -16.38 1.40
C ASN A 514 23.43 -15.95 2.48
N PRO A 515 23.97 -16.88 3.29
CA PRO A 515 25.01 -16.56 4.27
C PRO A 515 26.31 -16.14 3.57
N VAL A 516 26.94 -15.09 4.08
CA VAL A 516 28.20 -14.51 3.59
C VAL A 516 29.08 -14.16 4.79
N HIS A 517 30.37 -14.47 4.72
CA HIS A 517 31.33 -14.10 5.77
C HIS A 517 31.68 -12.60 5.73
N ALA A 518 32.26 -12.10 6.82
CA ALA A 518 32.84 -10.76 6.87
C ALA A 518 33.90 -10.59 5.77
N GLY A 519 34.02 -9.38 5.22
CA GLY A 519 34.99 -9.06 4.17
C GLY A 519 34.35 -8.62 2.86
N THR A 520 35.15 -8.63 1.79
CA THR A 520 34.73 -8.13 0.48
C THR A 520 33.91 -9.18 -0.25
N VAL A 521 32.70 -8.80 -0.64
CA VAL A 521 31.78 -9.60 -1.43
C VAL A 521 31.76 -9.05 -2.85
N VAL A 522 31.87 -9.94 -3.84
CA VAL A 522 31.79 -9.59 -5.27
C VAL A 522 30.80 -10.54 -5.93
N LYS A 523 29.80 -9.98 -6.64
CA LYS A 523 28.82 -10.75 -7.41
C LYS A 523 28.66 -10.19 -8.81
N ALA A 524 28.64 -11.10 -9.78
CA ALA A 524 28.39 -10.80 -11.17
C ALA A 524 26.92 -11.10 -11.53
N TYR A 525 26.37 -10.35 -12.46
CA TYR A 525 25.02 -10.56 -13.00
C TYR A 525 24.97 -10.23 -14.49
N ASP A 526 24.42 -11.17 -15.28
CA ASP A 526 24.20 -10.99 -16.72
C ASP A 526 23.07 -9.99 -16.98
N ILE A 527 23.43 -8.85 -17.60
CA ILE A 527 22.51 -7.75 -17.90
C ILE A 527 21.91 -7.83 -19.31
N THR A 528 22.07 -8.93 -20.04
CA THR A 528 21.50 -9.13 -21.39
C THR A 528 20.00 -8.88 -21.46
N LYS A 529 19.26 -9.21 -20.40
CA LYS A 529 17.80 -9.05 -20.32
C LYS A 529 17.34 -7.66 -19.87
N LEU A 530 18.26 -6.81 -19.42
CA LEU A 530 17.94 -5.43 -19.01
C LEU A 530 17.96 -4.52 -20.22
N ALA A 531 16.93 -3.70 -20.41
CA ALA A 531 16.91 -2.69 -21.48
C ALA A 531 17.89 -1.55 -21.18
N ASN A 532 18.20 -0.73 -22.19
CA ASN A 532 18.99 0.50 -21.99
C ASN A 532 18.28 1.41 -20.97
N GLY A 533 19.00 1.82 -19.93
CA GLY A 533 18.41 2.62 -18.86
C GLY A 533 19.24 2.65 -17.59
N THR A 534 18.74 3.42 -16.62
CA THR A 534 19.33 3.55 -15.29
C THR A 534 18.60 2.63 -14.31
N TYR A 535 19.38 1.87 -13.55
CA TYR A 535 18.89 0.89 -12.58
C TYR A 535 19.57 1.12 -11.23
N LYS A 536 19.01 0.53 -10.17
CA LYS A 536 19.65 0.49 -8.85
C LYS A 536 19.90 -0.96 -8.42
N ALA A 537 21.10 -1.24 -7.92
CA ALA A 537 21.45 -2.47 -7.24
C ALA A 537 21.31 -2.26 -5.73
N GLY A 538 20.37 -2.97 -5.10
CA GLY A 538 20.13 -2.94 -3.67
C GLY A 538 20.81 -4.09 -2.94
N ILE A 539 21.29 -3.81 -1.73
CA ILE A 539 21.96 -4.74 -0.82
C ILE A 539 21.20 -4.70 0.50
N ILE A 540 20.85 -5.86 1.04
CA ILE A 540 20.34 -6.04 2.40
C ILE A 540 21.24 -7.07 3.07
N SER A 541 21.71 -6.78 4.28
CA SER A 541 22.50 -7.68 5.10
C SER A 541 21.82 -7.88 6.46
N VAL A 542 21.74 -9.11 6.94
CA VAL A 542 21.12 -9.49 8.23
C VAL A 542 22.06 -10.41 9.00
N ASP A 543 22.57 -10.01 10.17
CA ASP A 543 23.44 -10.86 10.97
C ASP A 543 22.68 -12.08 11.59
N PRO A 544 23.36 -13.04 12.23
CA PRO A 544 22.72 -14.17 12.90
C PRO A 544 21.79 -13.77 14.07
N ASN A 545 21.95 -12.57 14.62
CA ASN A 545 21.15 -12.03 15.72
C ASN A 545 19.94 -11.21 15.23
N GLY A 546 19.79 -11.05 13.91
CA GLY A 546 18.68 -10.37 13.26
C GLY A 546 18.88 -8.88 13.01
N ASN A 547 20.06 -8.31 13.30
CA ASN A 547 20.33 -6.91 13.02
C ASN A 547 20.51 -6.71 11.51
N GLN A 548 19.90 -5.66 10.94
CA GLN A 548 19.81 -5.48 9.50
C GLN A 548 20.36 -4.13 9.04
N ALA A 549 21.10 -4.13 7.94
CA ALA A 549 21.49 -2.94 7.19
C ALA A 549 21.10 -3.05 5.72
N SER A 550 20.89 -1.91 5.06
CA SER A 550 20.63 -1.87 3.62
C SER A 550 21.21 -0.64 2.95
N THR A 551 21.55 -0.77 1.68
CA THR A 551 22.06 0.33 0.85
C THR A 551 21.77 0.03 -0.63
N ALA A 552 21.85 1.03 -1.48
CA ALA A 552 21.68 0.85 -2.92
C ALA A 552 22.58 1.79 -3.71
N THR A 553 23.09 1.32 -4.84
CA THR A 553 23.88 2.13 -5.77
C THR A 553 23.29 2.08 -7.18
N SER A 554 23.48 3.14 -7.95
CA SER A 554 22.92 3.25 -9.30
C SER A 554 23.93 2.80 -10.35
N PHE A 555 23.46 2.14 -11.41
CA PHE A 555 24.26 1.78 -12.57
C PHE A 555 23.46 1.97 -13.86
N VAL A 556 24.17 2.11 -14.99
CA VAL A 556 23.54 2.33 -16.29
C VAL A 556 23.87 1.17 -17.22
N VAL A 557 22.83 0.61 -17.84
CA VAL A 557 22.96 -0.37 -18.91
C VAL A 557 22.91 0.37 -20.24
N LYS A 558 23.96 0.21 -21.05
CA LYS A 558 24.07 0.74 -22.41
C LYS A 558 24.48 -0.40 -23.32
N HIS A 559 23.51 -1.13 -23.86
CA HIS A 559 23.77 -1.94 -25.03
C HIS A 559 24.15 -0.96 -26.14
N SER A 560 25.37 -1.13 -26.69
CA SER A 560 25.71 -0.52 -27.97
C SER A 560 24.55 -0.78 -28.92
N PRO A 561 24.10 0.21 -29.72
CA PRO A 561 23.21 -0.12 -30.81
C PRO A 561 23.89 -1.27 -31.55
N THR A 562 23.21 -2.43 -31.57
CA THR A 562 23.48 -3.42 -32.61
C THR A 562 23.53 -2.59 -33.87
N THR A 563 24.70 -2.56 -34.50
CA THR A 563 25.01 -1.84 -35.73
C THR A 563 23.72 -1.52 -36.45
N LEU A 564 23.43 -0.21 -36.62
CA LEU A 564 22.33 0.30 -37.44
C LEU A 564 22.11 -0.67 -38.58
N THR A 565 21.15 -1.58 -38.43
CA THR A 565 20.65 -2.32 -39.56
C THR A 565 20.04 -1.21 -40.37
N LYS A 566 20.71 -0.85 -41.47
CA LYS A 566 20.18 0.05 -42.49
C LYS A 566 18.68 -0.17 -42.51
N ALA A 567 17.91 0.88 -42.22
CA ALA A 567 16.46 0.80 -42.14
C ALA A 567 15.99 -0.03 -43.34
N LYS A 568 15.37 -1.19 -43.10
CA LYS A 568 15.10 -2.15 -44.15
C LYS A 568 14.17 -1.48 -45.15
N THR A 569 14.70 -1.06 -46.27
CA THR A 569 13.94 -0.43 -47.34
C THR A 569 13.51 -1.50 -48.33
N GLY A 570 12.35 -1.31 -48.96
CA GLY A 570 11.92 -2.14 -50.06
C GLY A 570 11.32 -1.30 -51.17
N LYS A 571 11.43 -1.79 -52.41
CA LYS A 571 10.83 -1.15 -53.59
C LYS A 571 9.49 -1.78 -53.91
N VAL A 572 8.49 -0.94 -54.14
CA VAL A 572 7.16 -1.38 -54.58
C VAL A 572 7.25 -1.96 -55.99
N THR A 573 6.80 -3.21 -56.16
CA THR A 573 6.82 -3.91 -57.46
C THR A 573 5.51 -3.78 -58.24
N ALA A 574 4.39 -3.54 -57.54
CA ALA A 574 3.08 -3.35 -58.15
C ALA A 574 2.95 -1.96 -58.82
N SER A 575 2.14 -1.87 -59.88
CA SER A 575 1.81 -0.59 -60.55
C SER A 575 1.20 0.42 -59.59
N LYS A 576 0.32 -0.06 -58.70
CA LYS A 576 -0.30 0.69 -57.60
C LYS A 576 -0.50 -0.24 -56.41
N LEU A 577 0.05 0.11 -55.25
CA LEU A 577 -0.05 -0.67 -54.02
C LEU A 577 -0.83 0.11 -52.97
N HIS A 578 -1.93 -0.44 -52.47
CA HIS A 578 -2.72 0.18 -51.41
C HIS A 578 -2.00 0.15 -50.06
N VAL A 579 -1.95 1.30 -49.39
CA VAL A 579 -1.54 1.43 -48.00
C VAL A 579 -2.79 1.39 -47.14
N ARG A 580 -2.82 0.48 -46.17
CA ARG A 580 -3.97 0.24 -45.31
C ARG A 580 -3.70 0.61 -43.86
N SER A 581 -4.76 0.88 -43.11
CA SER A 581 -4.67 1.25 -41.68
C SER A 581 -4.19 0.11 -40.78
N SER A 582 -4.37 -1.16 -41.20
CA SER A 582 -3.85 -2.35 -40.53
C SER A 582 -3.46 -3.44 -41.54
N GLY A 583 -2.76 -4.49 -41.08
CA GLY A 583 -2.30 -5.62 -41.90
C GLY A 583 -3.42 -6.59 -42.30
N SER A 584 -4.42 -6.11 -43.04
CA SER A 584 -5.56 -6.90 -43.51
C SER A 584 -6.09 -6.37 -44.85
N THR A 585 -6.56 -7.25 -45.73
CA THR A 585 -7.19 -6.87 -47.01
C THR A 585 -8.54 -6.18 -46.83
N LYS A 586 -9.17 -6.34 -45.66
CA LYS A 586 -10.43 -5.67 -45.28
C LYS A 586 -10.22 -4.30 -44.63
N ALA A 587 -8.98 -3.93 -44.31
CA ALA A 587 -8.69 -2.67 -43.63
C ALA A 587 -8.84 -1.45 -44.56
N ILE A 588 -9.25 -0.32 -44.00
CA ILE A 588 -9.45 0.95 -44.73
C ILE A 588 -8.17 1.31 -45.50
N VAL A 589 -8.32 1.64 -46.78
CA VAL A 589 -7.24 2.15 -47.62
C VAL A 589 -7.00 3.62 -47.24
N ILE A 590 -5.83 3.89 -46.68
CA ILE A 590 -5.41 5.23 -46.23
C ILE A 590 -4.49 5.92 -47.25
N GLY A 591 -4.18 5.24 -48.36
CA GLY A 591 -3.39 5.80 -49.44
C GLY A 591 -2.90 4.75 -50.44
N SER A 592 -1.96 5.14 -51.30
CA SER A 592 -1.31 4.22 -52.25
C SER A 592 0.14 4.60 -52.53
N LEU A 593 0.92 3.62 -52.99
CA LEU A 593 2.31 3.73 -53.44
C LEU A 593 2.41 3.37 -54.92
N LYS A 594 3.34 3.99 -55.63
CA LYS A 594 3.61 3.76 -57.06
C LYS A 594 4.72 2.72 -57.25
N LYS A 595 4.76 2.07 -58.43
CA LYS A 595 5.87 1.19 -58.82
C LYS A 595 7.23 1.87 -58.66
N ASN A 596 8.22 1.13 -58.18
CA ASN A 596 9.58 1.56 -57.87
C ASN A 596 9.71 2.56 -56.69
N GLN A 597 8.61 2.94 -56.04
CA GLN A 597 8.67 3.78 -54.84
C GLN A 597 9.35 3.02 -53.70
N THR A 598 10.36 3.63 -53.11
CA THR A 598 11.08 3.06 -51.95
C THR A 598 10.31 3.37 -50.67
N VAL A 599 10.12 2.36 -49.83
CA VAL A 599 9.48 2.52 -48.51
C VAL A 599 10.36 1.98 -47.40
N THR A 600 10.31 2.61 -46.24
CA THR A 600 10.98 2.12 -45.03
C THR A 600 10.08 1.13 -44.30
N ILE A 601 10.53 -0.10 -44.15
CA ILE A 601 9.84 -1.18 -43.43
C ILE A 601 10.23 -1.11 -41.96
N LEU A 602 9.25 -0.84 -41.11
CA LEU A 602 9.40 -0.73 -39.65
C LEU A 602 9.27 -2.10 -38.98
N SER A 603 8.39 -2.96 -39.49
CA SER A 603 8.25 -4.35 -39.05
C SER A 603 7.54 -5.20 -40.10
N THR A 604 7.64 -6.52 -39.98
CA THR A 604 6.93 -7.49 -40.83
C THR A 604 6.19 -8.46 -39.93
N SER A 605 4.91 -8.70 -40.20
CA SER A 605 4.11 -9.70 -39.49
C SER A 605 3.21 -10.41 -40.50
N GLY A 606 3.33 -11.73 -40.56
CA GLY A 606 2.67 -12.56 -41.57
C GLY A 606 2.93 -12.04 -42.99
N SER A 607 1.85 -11.84 -43.75
CA SER A 607 1.88 -11.37 -45.14
C SER A 607 1.96 -9.83 -45.28
N TRP A 608 2.27 -9.08 -44.22
CA TRP A 608 2.24 -7.62 -44.22
C TRP A 608 3.53 -6.96 -43.73
N HIS A 609 3.91 -5.87 -44.40
CA HIS A 609 4.89 -4.91 -43.92
C HIS A 609 4.20 -3.72 -43.28
N LYS A 610 4.64 -3.35 -42.07
CA LYS A 610 4.37 -2.03 -41.49
C LYS A 610 5.41 -1.07 -42.02
N ILE A 611 4.97 0.00 -42.68
CA ILE A 611 5.84 1.00 -43.31
C ILE A 611 5.62 2.38 -42.72
N LYS A 612 6.61 3.26 -42.83
CA LYS A 612 6.42 4.70 -42.58
C LYS A 612 5.60 5.31 -43.72
N TYR A 613 4.53 6.04 -43.40
CA TYR A 613 3.64 6.68 -44.38
C TYR A 613 3.15 8.04 -43.88
N GLY A 614 3.56 9.13 -44.54
CA GLY A 614 3.29 10.50 -44.07
C GLY A 614 3.92 10.78 -42.70
N LYS A 615 3.14 11.40 -41.79
CA LYS A 615 3.52 11.63 -40.38
C LYS A 615 3.24 10.44 -39.45
N SER A 616 2.70 9.32 -39.98
CA SER A 616 2.32 8.13 -39.21
C SER A 616 2.87 6.85 -39.89
N TYR A 617 2.18 5.72 -39.72
CA TYR A 617 2.50 4.44 -40.33
C TYR A 617 1.29 3.85 -41.08
N GLY A 618 1.57 2.94 -42.00
CA GLY A 618 0.56 2.18 -42.73
C GLY A 618 1.04 0.76 -43.03
N TYR A 619 0.18 -0.07 -43.58
CA TYR A 619 0.46 -1.48 -43.86
C TYR A 619 0.30 -1.80 -45.34
N VAL A 620 1.24 -2.56 -45.88
CA VAL A 620 1.24 -3.00 -47.29
C VAL A 620 1.52 -4.50 -47.37
N ALA A 621 0.96 -5.18 -48.37
CA ALA A 621 1.18 -6.61 -48.54
C ALA A 621 2.64 -6.89 -48.93
N LYS A 622 3.29 -7.79 -48.19
CA LYS A 622 4.72 -8.13 -48.31
C LYS A 622 5.12 -8.55 -49.72
N ILE A 623 4.23 -9.27 -50.41
CA ILE A 623 4.50 -9.79 -51.76
C ILE A 623 4.78 -8.71 -52.82
N TYR A 624 4.38 -7.46 -52.56
CA TYR A 624 4.54 -6.34 -53.49
C TYR A 624 5.66 -5.37 -53.13
N VAL A 625 6.52 -5.72 -52.17
CA VAL A 625 7.65 -4.90 -51.73
C VAL A 625 8.89 -5.81 -51.63
N LYS A 626 9.88 -5.59 -52.51
CA LYS A 626 11.12 -6.37 -52.57
C LYS A 626 12.31 -5.64 -51.98
#